data_AF-A0A3C0NJC3-F1
#
_entry.id   AF-A0A3C0NJC3-F1
#
_cell.length_a   1.000
_cell.length_b   1.000
_cell.length_c   1.000
_cell.angle_alpha   90.00
_cell.angle_beta   90.00
_cell.angle_gamma   90.00
#
_symmetry.space_group_name_H-M   'P 1'
#
loop_
_entity.id
_entity.type
_entity.pdbx_description
1 polymer ?
#
loop_
_entity_poly.entity_id
_entity_poly.type
_entity_poly.pdbx_seq_one_letter_code
_entity_poly.pdbx_strand_id
1 'polypeptide(L)'
;MNPLTNQENRQLQHYLTENLEQLPRTFAEAVTKVKNFALQEFDKEIAQKQLYYHTREHVNGVQRRAQIIFQVIRPDWEASQEGDTTSDYITRMQLLLNLCAASHDMIQIFSPQTEPHTSRRREPGVSEAATINKLINYVQAQNQWLHQYDPESPALFTDSDLHVLREAIEVTIALFDPSDQAIYQPDLYNPDKNLSLVARIIALADIGSLGIEGIEAYNWEGSLHLIEDNPDIIPLILNGDIHNLASENQELYENIKQRFLRRARFQVNFAKSRLARYTREVKGLPIEAIPILTHDVFKYLNPETIRKIESITPTDEDTTLDELMEFFELDKYIKN
;
A
#
# COMPACT_ATOMS: atom_id res chain seq x y z
N MET A 1 11.32 -18.95 -9.37
CA MET A 1 10.69 -19.46 -8.13
C MET A 1 11.81 -19.76 -7.15
N ASN A 2 12.00 -18.94 -6.11
CA ASN A 2 12.83 -19.36 -4.98
C ASN A 2 11.95 -20.21 -4.06
N PRO A 3 12.29 -21.49 -3.82
CA PRO A 3 11.57 -22.27 -2.82
C PRO A 3 11.77 -21.61 -1.45
N LEU A 4 10.69 -21.54 -0.67
CA LEU A 4 10.73 -21.13 0.74
C LEU A 4 11.86 -21.89 1.46
N THR A 5 12.61 -21.17 2.29
CA THR A 5 13.66 -21.80 3.09
C THR A 5 13.05 -22.85 4.04
N ASN A 6 13.82 -23.86 4.42
CA ASN A 6 13.37 -24.90 5.36
C ASN A 6 12.89 -24.35 6.71
N GLN A 7 13.28 -23.14 7.08
CA GLN A 7 12.86 -22.46 8.30
C GLN A 7 11.48 -21.79 8.14
N GLU A 8 11.25 -21.13 7.00
CA GLU A 8 9.94 -20.53 6.66
C GLU A 8 8.86 -21.60 6.53
N ASN A 9 9.18 -22.76 5.93
CA ASN A 9 8.25 -23.88 5.84
C ASN A 9 7.88 -24.46 7.22
N ARG A 10 8.83 -24.55 8.16
CA ARG A 10 8.56 -25.03 9.53
C ARG A 10 7.73 -24.04 10.33
N GLN A 11 7.97 -22.74 10.17
CA GLN A 11 7.17 -21.70 10.81
C GLN A 11 5.75 -21.66 10.26
N LEU A 12 5.58 -21.80 8.94
CA LEU A 12 4.26 -21.91 8.31
C LEU A 12 3.51 -23.15 8.82
N GLN A 13 4.17 -24.31 8.87
CA GLN A 13 3.57 -25.54 9.42
C GLN A 13 3.19 -25.40 10.90
N HIS A 14 4.05 -24.81 11.73
CA HIS A 14 3.74 -24.61 13.15
C HIS A 14 2.58 -23.65 13.35
N TYR A 15 2.54 -22.54 12.59
CA TYR A 15 1.45 -21.57 12.63
C TYR A 15 0.11 -22.16 12.15
N LEU A 16 0.15 -23.01 11.12
CA LEU A 16 -1.00 -23.82 10.71
C LEU A 16 -1.41 -24.73 11.87
N THR A 17 -0.48 -25.43 12.53
CA THR A 17 -0.85 -26.38 13.59
C THR A 17 -1.46 -25.71 14.83
N GLU A 18 -1.03 -24.50 15.22
CA GLU A 18 -1.52 -23.80 16.42
C GLU A 18 -2.81 -22.99 16.20
N ASN A 19 -3.10 -22.49 14.99
CA ASN A 19 -4.30 -21.67 14.71
C ASN A 19 -5.45 -22.42 14.00
N LEU A 20 -5.33 -23.74 13.86
CA LEU A 20 -6.32 -24.61 13.20
C LEU A 20 -7.29 -25.30 14.16
N GLU A 21 -7.36 -24.96 15.46
CA GLU A 21 -8.28 -25.65 16.41
C GLU A 21 -9.78 -25.53 16.06
N GLN A 22 -10.17 -24.67 15.10
CA GLN A 22 -11.50 -24.68 14.47
C GLN A 22 -11.42 -24.48 12.95
N LEU A 23 -11.90 -25.45 12.16
CA LEU A 23 -12.08 -25.30 10.70
C LEU A 23 -13.06 -24.15 10.39
N PRO A 24 -12.73 -23.21 9.49
CA PRO A 24 -13.72 -22.24 9.02
C PRO A 24 -14.86 -22.98 8.31
N ARG A 25 -16.09 -22.59 8.59
CA ARG A 25 -17.32 -23.18 8.03
C ARG A 25 -17.90 -22.32 6.90
N THR A 26 -17.51 -21.06 6.84
CA THR A 26 -17.96 -20.11 5.82
C THR A 26 -16.78 -19.44 5.14
N PHE A 27 -16.99 -18.90 3.94
CA PHE A 27 -15.96 -18.13 3.25
C PHE A 27 -15.52 -16.90 4.04
N ALA A 28 -16.44 -16.23 4.74
CA ALA A 28 -16.11 -15.08 5.59
C ALA A 28 -15.17 -15.45 6.75
N GLU A 29 -15.39 -16.60 7.39
CA GLU A 29 -14.49 -17.13 8.42
C GLU A 29 -13.11 -17.50 7.83
N ALA A 30 -13.09 -18.11 6.65
CA ALA A 30 -11.86 -18.45 5.94
C ALA A 30 -11.05 -17.19 5.59
N VAL A 31 -11.70 -16.15 5.05
CA VAL A 31 -11.08 -14.85 4.77
C VAL A 31 -10.57 -14.18 6.04
N THR A 32 -11.32 -14.26 7.14
CA THR A 32 -10.92 -13.69 8.43
C THR A 32 -9.64 -14.34 8.95
N LYS A 33 -9.51 -15.67 8.84
CA LYS A 33 -8.28 -16.38 9.19
C LYS A 33 -7.07 -15.95 8.36
N VAL A 34 -7.24 -15.86 7.04
CA VAL A 34 -6.17 -15.43 6.13
C VAL A 34 -5.79 -13.97 6.40
N LYS A 35 -6.77 -13.09 6.64
CA LYS A 35 -6.53 -11.70 7.03
C LYS A 35 -5.71 -11.63 8.33
N ASN A 36 -6.08 -12.40 9.35
CA ASN A 36 -5.33 -12.43 10.62
C ASN A 36 -3.90 -12.91 10.43
N PHE A 37 -3.67 -13.94 9.61
CA PHE A 37 -2.33 -14.36 9.23
C PHE A 37 -1.54 -13.21 8.57
N ALA A 38 -2.10 -12.58 7.53
CA ALA A 38 -1.43 -11.51 6.81
C ALA A 38 -1.05 -10.34 7.73
N LEU A 39 -1.97 -9.96 8.60
CA LEU A 39 -1.80 -8.90 9.59
C LEU A 39 -0.69 -9.22 10.61
N GLN A 40 -0.57 -10.48 11.04
CA GLN A 40 0.52 -10.88 11.93
C GLN A 40 1.89 -10.94 11.24
N GLU A 41 1.94 -11.36 9.98
CA GLU A 41 3.17 -11.29 9.20
C GLU A 41 3.62 -9.85 8.99
N PHE A 42 2.66 -8.96 8.75
CA PHE A 42 2.91 -7.54 8.59
C PHE A 42 3.43 -6.90 9.90
N ASP A 43 2.91 -7.28 11.07
CA ASP A 43 3.47 -6.82 12.36
C ASP A 43 4.93 -7.25 12.56
N LYS A 44 5.29 -8.47 12.14
CA LYS A 44 6.69 -8.93 12.19
C LYS A 44 7.57 -8.07 11.31
N GLU A 45 7.10 -7.74 10.11
CA GLU A 45 7.83 -6.89 9.16
C GLU A 45 8.04 -5.47 9.70
N ILE A 46 6.99 -4.86 10.28
CA ILE A 46 7.06 -3.54 10.93
C ILE A 46 8.16 -3.54 12.00
N ALA A 47 8.13 -4.53 12.90
CA ALA A 47 9.08 -4.62 14.01
C ALA A 47 10.51 -4.89 13.54
N GLN A 48 10.70 -5.78 12.57
CA GLN A 48 12.03 -6.19 12.10
C GLN A 48 12.69 -5.14 11.21
N LYS A 49 11.90 -4.38 10.44
CA LYS A 49 12.41 -3.48 9.40
C LYS A 49 12.25 -2.01 9.75
N GLN A 50 11.73 -1.69 10.94
CA GLN A 50 11.49 -0.31 11.38
C GLN A 50 10.66 0.44 10.32
N LEU A 51 9.51 -0.13 9.95
CA LEU A 51 8.60 0.49 9.00
C LEU A 51 7.81 1.60 9.69
N TYR A 52 7.72 2.78 9.06
CA TYR A 52 7.02 3.94 9.59
C TYR A 52 5.79 4.30 8.75
N TYR A 53 5.83 4.07 7.44
CA TYR A 53 4.70 4.25 6.54
C TYR A 53 3.93 2.94 6.37
N HIS A 54 4.60 1.85 5.98
CA HIS A 54 3.96 0.55 5.73
C HIS A 54 3.61 -0.12 7.07
N THR A 55 2.59 0.42 7.72
CA THR A 55 2.12 0.09 9.08
C THR A 55 0.63 -0.24 9.08
N ARG A 56 0.11 -0.68 10.23
CA ARG A 56 -1.34 -0.94 10.40
C ARG A 56 -2.20 0.27 10.05
N GLU A 57 -1.70 1.47 10.28
CA GLU A 57 -2.40 2.72 9.97
C GLU A 57 -2.58 2.88 8.45
N HIS A 58 -1.53 2.63 7.67
CA HIS A 58 -1.60 2.59 6.19
C HIS A 58 -2.60 1.55 5.71
N VAL A 59 -2.51 0.31 6.22
CA VAL A 59 -3.47 -0.75 5.89
C VAL A 59 -4.92 -0.32 6.18
N ASN A 60 -5.18 0.26 7.35
CA ASN A 60 -6.51 0.76 7.71
C ASN A 60 -6.95 1.90 6.77
N GLY A 61 -6.03 2.77 6.36
CA GLY A 61 -6.26 3.83 5.38
C GLY A 61 -6.67 3.26 4.02
N VAL A 62 -5.94 2.28 3.50
CA VAL A 62 -6.26 1.61 2.23
C VAL A 62 -7.60 0.87 2.34
N GLN A 63 -7.88 0.16 3.44
CA GLN A 63 -9.17 -0.51 3.65
C GLN A 63 -10.33 0.48 3.63
N ARG A 64 -10.20 1.62 4.33
CA ARG A 64 -11.21 2.69 4.34
C ARG A 64 -11.45 3.25 2.95
N ARG A 65 -10.38 3.62 2.24
CA ARG A 65 -10.43 4.16 0.87
C ARG A 65 -11.08 3.16 -0.09
N ALA A 66 -10.66 1.90 -0.05
CA ALA A 66 -11.22 0.82 -0.88
C ALA A 66 -12.71 0.64 -0.63
N GLN A 67 -13.17 0.67 0.62
CA GLN A 67 -14.58 0.53 0.96
C GLN A 67 -15.42 1.71 0.46
N ILE A 68 -14.90 2.95 0.51
CA ILE A 68 -15.58 4.14 -0.04
C ILE A 68 -15.75 3.99 -1.56
N ILE A 69 -14.69 3.63 -2.27
CA ILE A 69 -14.72 3.43 -3.73
C ILE A 69 -15.67 2.28 -4.09
N PHE A 70 -15.62 1.16 -3.36
CA PHE A 70 -16.51 0.02 -3.57
C PHE A 70 -17.99 0.39 -3.41
N GLN A 71 -18.35 1.21 -2.40
CA GLN A 71 -19.73 1.63 -2.19
C GLN A 71 -20.30 2.41 -3.38
N VAL A 72 -19.48 3.20 -4.07
CA VAL A 72 -19.89 3.94 -5.27
C VAL A 72 -20.05 3.01 -6.47
N ILE A 73 -19.17 2.03 -6.63
CA ILE A 73 -19.19 1.08 -7.76
C ILE A 73 -20.26 0.00 -7.61
N ARG A 74 -20.58 -0.38 -6.36
CA ARG A 74 -21.42 -1.53 -6.03
C ARG A 74 -22.77 -1.57 -6.76
N PRO A 75 -23.57 -0.48 -6.85
CA PRO A 75 -24.87 -0.53 -7.51
C PRO A 75 -24.76 -0.93 -8.98
N ASP A 76 -23.79 -0.37 -9.71
CA ASP A 76 -23.57 -0.69 -11.12
C ASP A 76 -23.01 -2.10 -11.30
N TRP A 77 -22.14 -2.54 -10.38
CA TRP A 77 -21.60 -3.89 -10.41
C TRP A 77 -22.68 -4.94 -10.14
N GLU A 78 -23.57 -4.70 -9.17
CA GLU A 78 -24.74 -5.55 -8.92
C GLU A 78 -25.66 -5.60 -10.15
N ALA A 79 -25.93 -4.46 -10.79
CA ALA A 79 -26.78 -4.39 -11.97
C ALA A 79 -26.18 -5.09 -13.21
N SER A 80 -24.86 -5.25 -13.28
CA SER A 80 -24.17 -5.90 -14.40
C SER A 80 -24.10 -7.43 -14.30
N GLN A 81 -24.52 -8.01 -13.17
CA GLN A 81 -24.53 -9.46 -12.98
C GLN A 81 -25.94 -10.01 -13.25
N GLU A 82 -26.02 -11.12 -13.97
CA GLU A 82 -27.28 -11.81 -14.23
C GLU A 82 -27.42 -13.02 -13.30
N GLY A 83 -28.58 -13.15 -12.62
CA GLY A 83 -28.97 -14.37 -11.90
C GLY A 83 -29.05 -14.28 -10.38
N ASP A 84 -29.60 -15.33 -9.78
CA ASP A 84 -29.99 -15.40 -8.36
C ASP A 84 -28.80 -15.39 -7.37
N THR A 85 -27.56 -15.57 -7.85
CA THR A 85 -26.34 -15.63 -7.03
C THR A 85 -25.58 -14.31 -6.95
N THR A 86 -26.11 -13.24 -7.54
CA THR A 86 -25.46 -11.92 -7.62
C THR A 86 -25.05 -11.38 -6.25
N SER A 87 -25.94 -11.46 -5.25
CA SER A 87 -25.67 -10.99 -3.90
C SER A 87 -24.51 -11.73 -3.22
N ASP A 88 -24.43 -13.05 -3.42
CA ASP A 88 -23.37 -13.88 -2.85
C ASP A 88 -22.02 -13.59 -3.51
N TYR A 89 -22.02 -13.41 -4.84
CA TYR A 89 -20.83 -13.02 -5.58
C TYR A 89 -20.28 -11.65 -5.13
N ILE A 90 -21.13 -10.63 -5.03
CA ILE A 90 -20.71 -9.28 -4.60
C ILE A 90 -20.21 -9.29 -3.17
N THR A 91 -20.86 -10.05 -2.27
CA THR A 91 -20.39 -10.25 -0.90
C THR A 91 -19.01 -10.92 -0.88
N ARG A 92 -18.80 -11.94 -1.73
CA ARG A 92 -17.51 -12.62 -1.88
C ARG A 92 -16.42 -11.66 -2.36
N MET A 93 -16.70 -10.83 -3.35
CA MET A 93 -15.75 -9.83 -3.87
C MET A 93 -15.42 -8.76 -2.84
N GLN A 94 -16.39 -8.32 -2.03
CA GLN A 94 -16.13 -7.39 -0.94
C GLN A 94 -15.20 -7.99 0.13
N LEU A 95 -15.38 -9.28 0.46
CA LEU A 95 -14.49 -9.99 1.38
C LEU A 95 -13.07 -10.09 0.82
N LEU A 96 -12.92 -10.40 -0.46
CA LEU A 96 -11.61 -10.41 -1.13
C LEU A 96 -10.98 -9.03 -1.18
N LEU A 97 -11.73 -7.98 -1.49
CA LEU A 97 -11.26 -6.61 -1.47
C LEU A 97 -10.67 -6.24 -0.09
N ASN A 98 -11.40 -6.57 0.98
CA ASN A 98 -10.95 -6.34 2.34
C ASN A 98 -9.68 -7.12 2.70
N LEU A 99 -9.54 -8.34 2.17
CA LEU A 99 -8.34 -9.16 2.32
C LEU A 99 -7.16 -8.55 1.57
N CYS A 100 -7.32 -8.20 0.28
CA CYS A 100 -6.29 -7.58 -0.54
C CYS A 100 -5.76 -6.29 0.11
N ALA A 101 -6.65 -5.40 0.56
CA ALA A 101 -6.24 -4.18 1.24
C ALA A 101 -5.46 -4.48 2.54
N ALA A 102 -5.79 -5.56 3.26
CA ALA A 102 -5.07 -5.96 4.46
C ALA A 102 -3.71 -6.61 4.19
N SER A 103 -3.49 -7.16 3.00
CA SER A 103 -2.31 -7.95 2.67
C SER A 103 -1.39 -7.36 1.62
N HIS A 104 -1.80 -6.33 0.85
CA HIS A 104 -1.05 -5.87 -0.33
C HIS A 104 0.42 -5.51 -0.04
N ASP A 105 0.69 -4.96 1.14
CA ASP A 105 2.02 -4.59 1.60
C ASP A 105 2.61 -5.55 2.64
N MET A 106 2.02 -6.74 2.82
CA MET A 106 2.37 -7.68 3.90
C MET A 106 3.87 -7.92 4.08
N ILE A 107 4.65 -7.94 2.99
CA ILE A 107 6.09 -8.15 3.00
C ILE A 107 6.79 -6.97 2.30
N GLN A 108 7.82 -6.39 2.94
CA GLN A 108 8.62 -5.28 2.41
C GLN A 108 10.08 -5.70 2.20
N ILE A 109 10.53 -5.82 0.96
CA ILE A 109 11.90 -6.22 0.63
C ILE A 109 12.70 -5.00 0.16
N PHE A 110 13.79 -4.72 0.87
CA PHE A 110 14.74 -3.67 0.53
C PHE A 110 16.03 -4.27 -0.04
N SER A 111 16.65 -3.59 -0.99
CA SER A 111 18.01 -3.91 -1.42
C SER A 111 18.99 -3.70 -0.26
N PRO A 112 20.03 -4.54 -0.12
CA PRO A 112 21.05 -4.35 0.91
C PRO A 112 21.69 -2.97 0.83
N GLN A 113 21.79 -2.29 1.98
CA GLN A 113 22.52 -1.03 2.06
C GLN A 113 24.02 -1.32 2.17
N THR A 114 24.80 -0.75 1.26
CA THR A 114 26.27 -0.89 1.24
C THR A 114 26.99 0.28 1.91
N GLU A 115 26.31 1.42 2.06
CA GLU A 115 26.86 2.67 2.59
C GLU A 115 25.99 3.22 3.71
N PRO A 116 26.57 3.78 4.78
CA PRO A 116 25.82 4.45 5.84
C PRO A 116 25.14 5.72 5.30
N HIS A 117 24.11 6.20 6.00
CA HIS A 117 23.42 7.45 5.68
C HIS A 117 22.87 7.53 4.25
N THR A 118 22.41 6.39 3.73
CA THR A 118 21.74 6.32 2.43
C THR A 118 20.28 5.95 2.59
N SER A 119 19.44 6.43 1.66
CA SER A 119 18.06 5.97 1.59
C SER A 119 18.01 4.48 1.21
N ARG A 120 17.07 3.74 1.81
CA ARG A 120 16.74 2.38 1.40
C ARG A 120 16.27 2.40 -0.06
N ARG A 121 16.49 1.27 -0.74
CA ARG A 121 16.06 1.06 -2.12
C ARG A 121 15.16 -0.16 -2.20
N ARG A 122 14.23 -0.14 -3.15
CA ARG A 122 13.33 -1.25 -3.46
C ARG A 122 13.43 -1.56 -4.93
N GLU A 123 13.32 -2.83 -5.27
CA GLU A 123 13.17 -3.29 -6.65
C GLU A 123 11.67 -3.44 -6.93
N PRO A 124 11.14 -2.80 -8.00
CA PRO A 124 9.71 -2.88 -8.32
C PRO A 124 9.23 -4.33 -8.46
N GLY A 125 8.11 -4.67 -7.80
CA GLY A 125 7.48 -5.98 -7.89
C GLY A 125 8.06 -7.06 -6.98
N VAL A 126 9.19 -6.82 -6.32
CA VAL A 126 9.82 -7.84 -5.46
C VAL A 126 9.03 -8.06 -4.17
N SER A 127 8.63 -6.97 -3.50
CA SER A 127 7.79 -7.02 -2.29
C SER A 127 6.42 -7.65 -2.60
N GLU A 128 5.79 -7.22 -3.68
CA GLU A 128 4.47 -7.66 -4.12
C GLU A 128 4.50 -9.16 -4.48
N ALA A 129 5.50 -9.61 -5.24
CA ALA A 129 5.68 -11.02 -5.56
C ALA A 129 5.90 -11.88 -4.30
N ALA A 130 6.69 -11.40 -3.32
CA ALA A 130 6.90 -12.11 -2.06
C ALA A 130 5.61 -12.20 -1.22
N THR A 131 4.88 -11.09 -1.12
CA THR A 131 3.56 -11.00 -0.49
C THR A 131 2.60 -12.01 -1.11
N ILE A 132 2.46 -11.98 -2.43
CA ILE A 132 1.59 -12.89 -3.21
C ILE A 132 1.96 -14.35 -2.94
N ASN A 133 3.24 -14.71 -3.04
CA ASN A 133 3.67 -16.09 -2.85
C ASN A 133 3.33 -16.58 -1.44
N LYS A 134 3.62 -15.78 -0.42
CA LYS A 134 3.40 -16.16 0.98
C LYS A 134 1.91 -16.26 1.31
N LEU A 135 1.11 -15.30 0.85
CA LEU A 135 -0.34 -15.29 1.05
C LEU A 135 -0.99 -16.50 0.37
N ILE A 136 -0.69 -16.75 -0.90
CA ILE A 136 -1.33 -17.83 -1.66
C ILE A 136 -0.90 -19.20 -1.12
N ASN A 137 0.36 -19.38 -0.70
CA ASN A 137 0.78 -20.61 -0.04
C ASN A 137 -0.01 -20.88 1.24
N TYR A 138 -0.29 -19.86 2.04
CA TYR A 138 -1.13 -20.00 3.23
C TYR A 138 -2.58 -20.38 2.88
N VAL A 139 -3.19 -19.69 1.90
CA VAL A 139 -4.55 -20.02 1.43
C VAL A 139 -4.63 -21.44 0.88
N GLN A 140 -3.66 -21.87 0.08
CA GLN A 140 -3.61 -23.22 -0.47
C GLN A 140 -3.45 -24.28 0.63
N ALA A 141 -2.62 -24.04 1.64
CA ALA A 141 -2.51 -24.94 2.78
C ALA A 141 -3.84 -25.03 3.57
N GLN A 142 -4.52 -23.90 3.78
CA GLN A 142 -5.85 -23.87 4.41
C GLN A 142 -6.88 -24.65 3.57
N ASN A 143 -6.91 -24.46 2.24
CA ASN A 143 -7.79 -25.19 1.34
C ASN A 143 -7.51 -26.70 1.35
N GLN A 144 -6.24 -27.11 1.30
CA GLN A 144 -5.86 -28.52 1.38
C GLN A 144 -6.36 -29.16 2.67
N TRP A 145 -6.26 -28.45 3.78
CA TRP A 145 -6.75 -28.93 5.07
C TRP A 145 -8.28 -29.02 5.10
N LEU A 146 -9.00 -27.99 4.65
CA LEU A 146 -10.47 -28.02 4.52
C LEU A 146 -10.94 -29.20 3.65
N HIS A 147 -10.29 -29.42 2.51
CA HIS A 147 -10.64 -30.47 1.57
C HIS A 147 -10.43 -31.89 2.13
N GLN A 148 -9.59 -32.08 3.16
CA GLN A 148 -9.47 -33.36 3.85
C GLN A 148 -10.71 -33.71 4.69
N TYR A 149 -11.45 -32.71 5.16
CA TYR A 149 -12.64 -32.90 6.00
C TYR A 149 -13.95 -32.71 5.23
N ASP A 150 -14.00 -31.73 4.33
CA ASP A 150 -15.17 -31.37 3.52
C ASP A 150 -14.71 -30.80 2.16
N PRO A 151 -14.61 -31.65 1.11
CA PRO A 151 -14.22 -31.25 -0.24
C PRO A 151 -15.11 -30.17 -0.87
N GLU A 152 -16.38 -30.11 -0.46
CA GLU A 152 -17.37 -29.16 -1.00
C GLU A 152 -17.61 -27.99 -0.04
N SER A 153 -16.67 -27.76 0.89
CA SER A 153 -16.84 -26.74 1.92
C SER A 153 -17.02 -25.36 1.29
N PRO A 154 -18.05 -24.60 1.68
CA PRO A 154 -18.25 -23.23 1.20
C PRO A 154 -17.17 -22.27 1.74
N ALA A 155 -16.28 -22.74 2.63
CA ALA A 155 -15.13 -22.00 3.13
C ALA A 155 -13.92 -22.01 2.17
N LEU A 156 -13.93 -22.84 1.12
CA LEU A 156 -12.83 -22.95 0.17
C LEU A 156 -12.66 -21.67 -0.66
N PHE A 157 -11.40 -21.30 -0.89
CA PHE A 157 -11.02 -20.36 -1.94
C PHE A 157 -10.96 -21.12 -3.28
N THR A 158 -11.53 -20.54 -4.33
CA THR A 158 -11.45 -21.05 -5.70
C THR A 158 -10.24 -20.47 -6.42
N ASP A 159 -9.90 -21.03 -7.58
CA ASP A 159 -8.83 -20.48 -8.43
C ASP A 159 -9.13 -19.04 -8.88
N SER A 160 -10.41 -18.70 -9.08
CA SER A 160 -10.83 -17.34 -9.40
C SER A 160 -10.51 -16.36 -8.26
N ASP A 161 -10.73 -16.77 -6.99
CA ASP A 161 -10.40 -15.94 -5.84
C ASP A 161 -8.89 -15.74 -5.72
N LEU A 162 -8.10 -16.81 -5.93
CA LEU A 162 -6.65 -16.73 -5.93
C LEU A 162 -6.14 -15.80 -7.04
N HIS A 163 -6.78 -15.82 -8.21
CA HIS A 163 -6.46 -14.89 -9.30
C HIS A 163 -6.73 -13.44 -8.91
N VAL A 164 -7.90 -13.15 -8.31
CA VAL A 164 -8.23 -11.81 -7.79
C VAL A 164 -7.22 -11.34 -6.75
N LEU A 165 -6.83 -12.21 -5.81
CA LEU A 165 -5.81 -11.88 -4.80
C LEU A 165 -4.47 -11.51 -5.45
N ARG A 166 -4.03 -12.28 -6.45
CA ARG A 166 -2.77 -12.01 -7.17
C ARG A 166 -2.85 -10.68 -7.90
N GLU A 167 -3.85 -10.53 -8.76
CA GLU A 167 -4.01 -9.34 -9.61
C GLU A 167 -4.12 -8.05 -8.78
N ALA A 168 -4.88 -8.09 -7.67
CA ALA A 168 -5.07 -6.92 -6.81
C ALA A 168 -3.82 -6.49 -6.04
N ILE A 169 -2.83 -7.37 -5.87
CA ILE A 169 -1.53 -7.03 -5.28
C ILE A 169 -0.52 -6.68 -6.39
N GLU A 170 -0.56 -7.34 -7.55
CA GLU A 170 0.32 -7.01 -8.68
C GLU A 170 0.07 -5.59 -9.22
N VAL A 171 -1.18 -5.16 -9.25
CA VAL A 171 -1.55 -3.83 -9.76
C VAL A 171 -0.99 -2.69 -8.91
N THR A 172 -0.62 -2.92 -7.65
CA THR A 172 -0.04 -1.88 -6.78
C THR A 172 1.43 -1.62 -7.06
N ILE A 173 2.09 -2.45 -7.87
CA ILE A 173 3.48 -2.27 -8.26
C ILE A 173 3.67 -0.88 -8.89
N ALA A 174 4.51 -0.06 -8.27
CA ALA A 174 4.79 1.28 -8.73
C ALA A 174 6.08 1.33 -9.58
N LEU A 175 6.05 2.09 -10.68
CA LEU A 175 7.22 2.44 -11.47
C LEU A 175 7.48 3.95 -11.40
N PHE A 176 8.74 4.35 -11.52
CA PHE A 176 9.13 5.75 -11.60
C PHE A 176 9.02 6.26 -13.05
N ASP A 177 8.35 7.39 -13.25
CA ASP A 177 8.33 8.13 -14.51
C ASP A 177 9.31 9.31 -14.43
N PRO A 178 10.43 9.28 -15.18
CA PRO A 178 11.39 10.38 -15.21
C PRO A 178 10.83 11.69 -15.77
N SER A 179 9.77 11.65 -16.57
CA SER A 179 9.17 12.84 -17.17
C SER A 179 8.38 13.62 -16.12
N ASP A 180 7.62 12.90 -15.30
CA ASP A 180 6.83 13.49 -14.21
C ASP A 180 7.64 13.64 -12.91
N GLN A 181 8.81 13.00 -12.82
CA GLN A 181 9.60 12.88 -11.58
C GLN A 181 8.75 12.33 -10.42
N ALA A 182 7.91 11.35 -10.73
CA ALA A 182 6.89 10.78 -9.84
C ALA A 182 6.72 9.28 -10.09
N ILE A 183 6.07 8.58 -9.18
CA ILE A 183 5.68 7.18 -9.39
C ILE A 183 4.26 7.06 -9.97
N TYR A 184 3.98 5.95 -10.64
CA TYR A 184 2.65 5.55 -11.11
C TYR A 184 2.52 4.02 -11.11
N GLN A 185 1.29 3.52 -11.07
CA GLN A 185 0.97 2.08 -11.17
C GLN A 185 0.67 1.74 -12.64
N PRO A 186 1.61 1.16 -13.41
CA PRO A 186 1.55 1.07 -14.87
C PRO A 186 0.35 0.25 -15.38
N ASP A 187 -0.08 -0.75 -14.62
CA ASP A 187 -1.16 -1.64 -15.02
C ASP A 187 -2.52 -0.95 -15.15
N LEU A 188 -2.75 0.15 -14.40
CA LEU A 188 -3.95 0.97 -14.56
C LEU A 188 -4.08 1.60 -15.96
N TYR A 189 -2.97 1.71 -16.70
CA TYR A 189 -2.89 2.37 -17.99
C TYR A 189 -2.70 1.40 -19.15
N ASN A 190 -2.50 0.11 -18.87
CA ASN A 190 -2.25 -0.89 -19.89
C ASN A 190 -3.56 -1.32 -20.55
N PRO A 191 -3.80 -1.00 -21.84
CA PRO A 191 -5.05 -1.35 -22.52
C PRO A 191 -5.21 -2.86 -22.72
N ASP A 192 -4.12 -3.63 -22.67
CA ASP A 192 -4.13 -5.07 -22.86
C ASP A 192 -4.44 -5.82 -21.55
N LYS A 193 -4.46 -5.12 -20.40
CA LYS A 193 -4.83 -5.70 -19.10
C LYS A 193 -6.28 -5.38 -18.75
N ASN A 194 -7.12 -6.42 -18.73
CA ASN A 194 -8.49 -6.33 -18.23
C ASN A 194 -8.53 -6.58 -16.71
N LEU A 195 -8.12 -5.57 -15.93
CA LEU A 195 -8.10 -5.66 -14.46
C LEU A 195 -9.50 -5.87 -13.88
N SER A 196 -9.62 -6.76 -12.89
CA SER A 196 -10.83 -6.89 -12.08
C SER A 196 -11.15 -5.59 -11.34
N LEU A 197 -12.43 -5.41 -10.99
CA LEU A 197 -12.85 -4.25 -10.20
C LEU A 197 -12.18 -4.23 -8.82
N VAL A 198 -11.93 -5.40 -8.21
CA VAL A 198 -11.17 -5.49 -6.95
C VAL A 198 -9.77 -4.91 -7.13
N ALA A 199 -9.04 -5.32 -8.17
CA ALA A 199 -7.70 -4.82 -8.43
C ALA A 199 -7.69 -3.30 -8.67
N ARG A 200 -8.60 -2.78 -9.50
CA ARG A 200 -8.71 -1.33 -9.75
C ARG A 200 -9.00 -0.55 -8.48
N ILE A 201 -9.90 -1.05 -7.64
CA ILE A 201 -10.24 -0.40 -6.36
C ILE A 201 -9.02 -0.38 -5.45
N ILE A 202 -8.28 -1.48 -5.31
CA ILE A 202 -7.07 -1.54 -4.46
C ILE A 202 -6.00 -0.58 -4.97
N ALA A 203 -5.71 -0.59 -6.27
CA ALA A 203 -4.73 0.32 -6.87
C ALA A 203 -5.04 1.79 -6.56
N LEU A 204 -6.29 2.21 -6.81
CA LEU A 204 -6.76 3.57 -6.53
C LEU A 204 -6.79 3.89 -5.03
N ALA A 205 -7.16 2.90 -4.20
CA ALA A 205 -7.19 3.04 -2.77
C ALA A 205 -5.80 3.24 -2.20
N ASP A 206 -4.77 2.55 -2.70
CA ASP A 206 -3.38 2.61 -2.24
C ASP A 206 -2.76 4.02 -2.45
N ILE A 207 -2.95 4.60 -3.63
CA ILE A 207 -2.45 5.96 -3.97
C ILE A 207 -3.50 7.08 -3.81
N GLY A 208 -4.53 6.81 -3.00
CA GLY A 208 -5.75 7.62 -2.89
C GLY A 208 -5.76 8.72 -1.82
N SER A 209 -4.80 8.76 -0.90
CA SER A 209 -4.83 9.64 0.30
C SER A 209 -5.05 11.10 -0.05
N LEU A 210 -4.29 11.64 -1.02
CA LEU A 210 -4.46 13.02 -1.45
C LEU A 210 -5.88 13.28 -1.98
N GLY A 211 -6.37 12.43 -2.87
CA GLY A 211 -7.63 12.68 -3.56
C GLY A 211 -8.85 12.55 -2.65
N ILE A 212 -8.80 11.63 -1.68
CA ILE A 212 -9.93 11.29 -0.80
C ILE A 212 -9.89 12.05 0.53
N GLU A 213 -8.71 12.18 1.12
CA GLU A 213 -8.54 12.67 2.50
C GLU A 213 -7.93 14.08 2.55
N GLY A 214 -7.22 14.48 1.49
CA GLY A 214 -6.72 15.83 1.30
C GLY A 214 -5.27 16.03 1.77
N ILE A 215 -4.86 17.29 1.86
CA ILE A 215 -3.44 17.69 2.01
C ILE A 215 -2.84 17.23 3.34
N GLU A 216 -3.60 17.28 4.44
CA GLU A 216 -3.07 16.93 5.75
C GLU A 216 -2.65 15.45 5.81
N ALA A 217 -3.55 14.54 5.42
CA ALA A 217 -3.25 13.11 5.32
C ALA A 217 -2.09 12.86 4.35
N TYR A 218 -2.09 13.54 3.20
CA TYR A 218 -1.04 13.44 2.19
C TYR A 218 0.35 13.85 2.70
N ASN A 219 0.45 14.96 3.44
CA ASN A 219 1.71 15.43 4.00
C ASN A 219 2.19 14.55 5.16
N TRP A 220 1.26 14.10 6.00
CA TRP A 220 1.55 13.17 7.09
C TRP A 220 2.13 11.84 6.56
N GLU A 221 1.48 11.22 5.56
CA GLU A 221 2.02 10.04 4.89
C GLU A 221 3.36 10.32 4.20
N GLY A 222 3.50 11.51 3.62
CA GLY A 222 4.75 11.99 3.03
C GLY A 222 5.94 12.00 3.99
N SER A 223 5.68 12.38 5.24
CA SER A 223 6.64 12.41 6.35
C SER A 223 7.00 11.00 6.81
N LEU A 224 6.01 10.10 6.91
CA LEU A 224 6.24 8.69 7.24
C LEU A 224 7.14 7.99 6.20
N HIS A 225 6.88 8.23 4.92
CA HIS A 225 7.74 7.72 3.84
C HIS A 225 9.17 8.23 3.95
N LEU A 226 9.36 9.52 4.30
CA LEU A 226 10.70 10.09 4.46
C LEU A 226 11.51 9.31 5.50
N ILE A 227 10.95 9.11 6.70
CA ILE A 227 11.68 8.44 7.79
C ILE A 227 11.79 6.93 7.58
N GLU A 228 10.85 6.32 6.87
CA GLU A 228 10.96 4.90 6.52
C GLU A 228 12.07 4.63 5.49
N ASP A 229 12.15 5.46 4.45
CA ASP A 229 13.18 5.33 3.43
C ASP A 229 14.54 5.76 3.97
N ASN A 230 14.60 6.52 5.07
CA ASN A 230 15.83 7.04 5.65
C ASN A 230 15.96 6.63 7.13
N PRO A 231 16.29 5.35 7.41
CA PRO A 231 16.26 4.79 8.77
C PRO A 231 17.28 5.41 9.72
N ASP A 232 18.26 6.16 9.21
CA ASP A 232 19.27 6.85 9.99
C ASP A 232 18.77 8.17 10.60
N ILE A 233 17.66 8.73 10.09
CA ILE A 233 17.17 10.06 10.51
C ILE A 233 16.66 10.06 11.96
N ILE A 234 15.81 9.11 12.34
CA ILE A 234 15.27 9.05 13.71
C ILE A 234 16.38 8.91 14.77
N PRO A 235 17.38 8.00 14.61
CA PRO A 235 18.54 7.95 15.48
C PRO A 235 19.30 9.28 15.60
N LEU A 236 19.54 9.98 14.48
CA LEU A 236 20.24 11.26 14.48
C LEU A 236 19.49 12.34 15.26
N ILE A 237 18.15 12.34 15.20
CA ILE A 237 17.36 13.31 15.97
C ILE A 237 17.33 12.93 17.46
N LEU A 238 17.12 11.65 17.79
CA LEU A 238 17.08 11.17 19.18
C LEU A 238 18.38 11.43 19.94
N ASN A 239 19.53 11.33 19.26
CA ASN A 239 20.82 11.61 19.85
C ASN A 239 21.13 13.11 19.98
N GLY A 240 20.34 13.98 19.34
CA GLY A 240 20.62 15.41 19.20
C GLY A 240 21.72 15.73 18.19
N ASP A 241 22.29 14.72 17.53
CA ASP A 241 23.39 14.87 16.57
C ASP A 241 22.98 15.76 15.38
N ILE A 242 21.71 15.65 14.94
CA ILE A 242 21.21 16.32 13.74
C ILE A 242 21.41 17.84 13.77
N HIS A 243 21.32 18.47 14.95
CA HIS A 243 21.43 19.93 15.10
C HIS A 243 22.88 20.43 15.06
N ASN A 244 23.85 19.56 15.34
CA ASN A 244 25.27 19.91 15.34
C ASN A 244 25.96 19.60 13.99
N LEU A 245 25.28 18.90 13.08
CA LEU A 245 25.86 18.44 11.81
C LEU A 245 26.43 19.58 10.97
N ALA A 246 25.80 20.75 10.93
CA ALA A 246 26.30 21.89 10.15
C ALA A 246 27.72 22.33 10.61
N SER A 247 28.02 22.23 11.91
CA SER A 247 29.35 22.57 12.44
C SER A 247 30.32 21.39 12.49
N GLU A 248 29.82 20.17 12.70
CA GLU A 248 30.65 18.99 12.99
C GLU A 248 30.86 18.08 11.79
N ASN A 249 29.91 18.02 10.86
CA ASN A 249 29.94 17.16 9.69
C ASN A 249 29.10 17.74 8.53
N GLN A 250 29.64 18.75 7.86
CA GLN A 250 28.95 19.46 6.78
C GLN A 250 28.52 18.53 5.63
N GLU A 251 29.28 17.49 5.33
CA GLU A 251 28.94 16.53 4.27
C GLU A 251 27.65 15.77 4.61
N LEU A 252 27.54 15.27 5.85
CA LEU A 252 26.34 14.59 6.30
C LEU A 252 25.14 15.54 6.42
N TYR A 253 25.37 16.78 6.88
CA TYR A 253 24.34 17.82 6.90
C TYR A 253 23.74 18.03 5.49
N GLU A 254 24.60 18.27 4.49
CA GLU A 254 24.14 18.48 3.11
C GLU A 254 23.49 17.23 2.52
N ASN A 255 24.02 16.03 2.83
CA ASN A 255 23.40 14.78 2.39
C ASN A 255 21.96 14.66 2.90
N ILE A 256 21.71 14.90 4.20
CA ILE A 256 20.37 14.81 4.80
C ILE A 256 19.45 15.88 4.23
N LYS A 257 19.92 17.13 4.16
CA LYS A 257 19.18 18.24 3.52
C LYS A 257 18.72 17.85 2.12
N GLN A 258 19.61 17.30 1.29
CA GLN A 258 19.28 16.89 -0.08
C GLN A 258 18.28 15.73 -0.14
N ARG A 259 18.31 14.79 0.83
CA ARG A 259 17.30 13.73 0.91
C ARG A 259 15.91 14.28 1.25
N PHE A 260 15.82 15.22 2.18
CA PHE A 260 14.57 15.89 2.56
C PHE A 260 14.02 16.73 1.41
N LEU A 261 14.88 17.55 0.80
CA LEU A 261 14.50 18.40 -0.33
C LEU A 261 14.00 17.57 -1.52
N ARG A 262 14.67 16.45 -1.82
CA ARG A 262 14.21 15.51 -2.85
C ARG A 262 12.83 14.95 -2.54
N ARG A 263 12.56 14.61 -1.27
CA ARG A 263 11.23 14.12 -0.86
C ARG A 263 10.16 15.19 -1.00
N ALA A 264 10.43 16.42 -0.59
CA ALA A 264 9.50 17.54 -0.72
C ALA A 264 9.13 17.79 -2.19
N ARG A 265 10.13 17.83 -3.08
CA ARG A 265 9.91 17.93 -4.53
C ARG A 265 9.13 16.76 -5.10
N PHE A 266 9.46 15.54 -4.67
CA PHE A 266 8.74 14.35 -5.08
C PHE A 266 7.26 14.41 -4.70
N GLN A 267 6.89 14.93 -3.52
CA GLN A 267 5.49 15.10 -3.15
C GLN A 267 4.76 16.04 -4.12
N VAL A 268 5.32 17.23 -4.39
CA VAL A 268 4.71 18.16 -5.35
C VAL A 268 4.52 17.51 -6.73
N ASN A 269 5.54 16.82 -7.22
CA ASN A 269 5.52 16.15 -8.53
C ASN A 269 4.52 14.99 -8.56
N PHE A 270 4.47 14.18 -7.51
CA PHE A 270 3.52 13.09 -7.39
C PHE A 270 2.08 13.62 -7.38
N ALA A 271 1.77 14.65 -6.61
CA ALA A 271 0.44 15.27 -6.59
C ALA A 271 0.00 15.75 -7.99
N LYS A 272 0.90 16.44 -8.72
CA LYS A 272 0.67 16.89 -10.11
C LYS A 272 0.44 15.72 -11.06
N SER A 273 1.31 14.71 -11.00
CA SER A 273 1.24 13.53 -11.85
C SER A 273 -0.08 12.78 -11.62
N ARG A 274 -0.48 12.63 -10.36
CA ARG A 274 -1.76 12.02 -9.98
C ARG A 274 -2.93 12.74 -10.63
N LEU A 275 -3.01 14.07 -10.51
CA LEU A 275 -4.07 14.87 -11.15
C LEU A 275 -4.09 14.69 -12.67
N ALA A 276 -2.93 14.73 -13.33
CA ALA A 276 -2.80 14.58 -14.77
C ALA A 276 -3.18 13.18 -15.29
N ARG A 277 -3.10 12.17 -14.41
CA ARG A 277 -3.35 10.77 -14.76
C ARG A 277 -4.75 10.28 -14.40
N TYR A 278 -5.42 10.94 -13.46
CA TYR A 278 -6.65 10.44 -12.84
C TYR A 278 -7.73 9.96 -13.82
N THR A 279 -8.03 10.73 -14.87
CA THR A 279 -9.04 10.34 -15.89
C THR A 279 -8.73 8.99 -16.53
N ARG A 280 -7.45 8.62 -16.66
CA ARG A 280 -7.03 7.33 -17.21
C ARG A 280 -7.08 6.22 -16.16
N GLU A 281 -6.89 6.52 -14.89
CA GLU A 281 -6.88 5.51 -13.82
C GLU A 281 -8.27 5.00 -13.49
N VAL A 282 -9.27 5.88 -13.56
CA VAL A 282 -10.69 5.50 -13.39
C VAL A 282 -11.27 4.85 -14.64
N LYS A 283 -10.52 4.82 -15.75
CA LYS A 283 -10.94 4.16 -16.99
C LYS A 283 -11.03 2.65 -16.74
N GLY A 284 -12.21 2.08 -16.96
CA GLY A 284 -12.49 0.66 -16.71
C GLY A 284 -13.31 0.40 -15.44
N LEU A 285 -13.63 1.44 -14.67
CA LEU A 285 -14.72 1.41 -13.69
C LEU A 285 -16.07 1.62 -14.40
N PRO A 286 -17.21 1.29 -13.76
CA PRO A 286 -18.53 1.57 -14.33
C PRO A 286 -18.69 3.05 -14.69
N ILE A 287 -19.22 3.31 -15.88
CA ILE A 287 -19.30 4.67 -16.44
C ILE A 287 -20.12 5.61 -15.54
N GLU A 288 -21.20 5.10 -14.96
CA GLU A 288 -22.08 5.87 -14.07
C GLU A 288 -21.43 6.17 -12.71
N ALA A 289 -20.50 5.33 -12.26
CA ALA A 289 -19.73 5.56 -11.04
C ALA A 289 -18.64 6.64 -11.20
N ILE A 290 -18.09 6.84 -12.40
CA ILE A 290 -16.93 7.74 -12.62
C ILE A 290 -17.20 9.19 -12.20
N PRO A 291 -18.35 9.83 -12.53
CA PRO A 291 -18.64 11.19 -12.05
C PRO A 291 -18.68 11.30 -10.52
N ILE A 292 -19.29 10.33 -9.83
CA ILE A 292 -19.37 10.31 -8.36
C ILE A 292 -17.98 10.12 -7.77
N LEU A 293 -17.19 9.19 -8.31
CA LEU A 293 -15.81 9.00 -7.90
C LEU A 293 -14.99 10.28 -8.07
N THR A 294 -15.16 10.99 -9.18
CA THR A 294 -14.40 12.21 -9.48
C THR A 294 -14.79 13.38 -8.60
N HIS A 295 -16.09 13.61 -8.37
CA HIS A 295 -16.59 14.81 -7.71
C HIS A 295 -16.76 14.65 -6.20
N ASP A 296 -17.13 13.46 -5.73
CA ASP A 296 -17.50 13.25 -4.33
C ASP A 296 -16.43 12.47 -3.56
N VAL A 297 -15.80 11.47 -4.20
CA VAL A 297 -14.77 10.63 -3.55
C VAL A 297 -13.39 11.25 -3.67
N PHE A 298 -12.87 11.44 -4.88
CA PHE A 298 -11.56 12.03 -5.16
C PHE A 298 -11.61 13.56 -5.25
N LYS A 299 -12.51 14.18 -4.48
CA LYS A 299 -12.84 15.62 -4.55
C LYS A 299 -11.64 16.54 -4.34
N TYR A 300 -10.61 16.09 -3.64
CA TYR A 300 -9.40 16.88 -3.40
C TYR A 300 -8.37 16.75 -4.52
N LEU A 301 -8.51 15.80 -5.45
CA LEU A 301 -7.63 15.69 -6.60
C LEU A 301 -8.02 16.71 -7.67
N ASN A 302 -7.74 17.99 -7.41
CA ASN A 302 -8.14 19.11 -8.22
C ASN A 302 -7.04 20.20 -8.28
N PRO A 303 -7.09 21.13 -9.25
CA PRO A 303 -6.05 22.15 -9.43
C PRO A 303 -5.83 23.08 -8.22
N GLU A 304 -6.86 23.36 -7.42
CA GLU A 304 -6.72 24.21 -6.23
C GLU A 304 -5.88 23.53 -5.17
N THR A 305 -6.15 22.26 -4.88
CA THR A 305 -5.35 21.45 -3.97
C THR A 305 -3.90 21.36 -4.42
N ILE A 306 -3.66 21.12 -5.72
CA ILE A 306 -2.28 21.05 -6.26
C ILE A 306 -1.55 22.38 -6.07
N ARG A 307 -2.17 23.51 -6.39
CA ARG A 307 -1.57 24.84 -6.14
C ARG A 307 -1.26 25.08 -4.68
N LYS A 308 -2.13 24.62 -3.78
CA LYS A 308 -1.89 24.74 -2.34
C LYS A 308 -0.69 23.89 -1.90
N ILE A 309 -0.58 22.64 -2.36
CA ILE A 309 0.60 21.79 -2.11
C ILE A 309 1.87 22.49 -2.63
N GLU A 310 1.88 22.98 -3.87
CA GLU A 310 3.01 23.73 -4.42
C GLU A 310 3.41 24.92 -3.56
N SER A 311 2.44 25.64 -2.99
CA SER A 311 2.71 26.86 -2.21
C SER A 311 3.23 26.61 -0.79
N ILE A 312 2.92 25.44 -0.20
CA ILE A 312 3.27 25.15 1.20
C ILE A 312 4.46 24.20 1.33
N THR A 313 4.81 23.47 0.27
CA THR A 313 5.92 22.52 0.29
C THR A 313 7.22 23.22 -0.06
N PRO A 314 8.24 23.22 0.82
CA PRO A 314 9.49 23.92 0.57
C PRO A 314 10.36 23.13 -0.44
N THR A 315 10.42 23.63 -1.68
CA THR A 315 11.14 22.95 -2.79
C THR A 315 12.39 23.67 -3.28
N ASP A 316 12.70 24.85 -2.74
CA ASP A 316 13.82 25.67 -3.19
C ASP A 316 15.17 25.08 -2.74
N GLU A 317 16.20 25.19 -3.58
CA GLU A 317 17.56 24.69 -3.27
C GLU A 317 18.14 25.31 -1.99
N ASP A 318 17.76 26.55 -1.72
CA ASP A 318 18.28 27.33 -0.60
C ASP A 318 17.56 27.02 0.73
N THR A 319 16.49 26.21 0.70
CA THR A 319 15.76 25.77 1.90
C THR A 319 16.74 25.12 2.89
N THR A 320 16.64 25.52 4.16
CA THR A 320 17.48 24.98 5.23
C THR A 320 17.02 23.60 5.69
N LEU A 321 17.89 22.85 6.37
CA LEU A 321 17.49 21.56 6.96
C LEU A 321 16.41 21.76 8.03
N ASP A 322 16.50 22.81 8.83
CA ASP A 322 15.52 23.12 9.89
C ASP A 322 14.13 23.39 9.31
N GLU A 323 14.01 24.17 8.24
CA GLU A 323 12.72 24.42 7.54
C GLU A 323 12.14 23.11 6.97
N LEU A 324 12.99 22.23 6.43
CA LEU A 324 12.54 20.93 5.94
C LEU A 324 12.08 20.02 7.09
N MET A 325 12.81 20.00 8.22
CA MET A 325 12.42 19.24 9.41
C MET A 325 11.10 19.72 10.01
N GLU A 326 10.86 21.04 10.02
CA GLU A 326 9.59 21.63 10.44
C GLU A 326 8.45 21.20 9.50
N PHE A 327 8.65 21.27 8.19
CA PHE A 327 7.65 20.85 7.21
C PHE A 327 7.25 19.37 7.33
N PHE A 328 8.22 18.47 7.58
CA PHE A 328 7.95 17.05 7.80
C PHE A 328 7.52 16.72 9.23
N GLU A 329 7.44 17.72 10.11
CA GLU A 329 6.96 17.61 11.49
C GLU A 329 7.62 16.47 12.29
N LEU A 330 8.92 16.25 12.10
CA LEU A 330 9.60 15.02 12.55
C LEU A 330 9.55 14.82 14.07
N ASP A 331 9.46 15.90 14.84
CA ASP A 331 9.28 15.90 16.30
C ASP A 331 8.10 15.06 16.77
N LYS A 332 7.07 14.87 15.93
CA LYS A 332 5.90 14.04 16.25
C LYS A 332 6.25 12.56 16.37
N TYR A 333 7.31 12.10 15.72
CA TYR A 333 7.69 10.69 15.63
C TYR A 333 8.78 10.28 16.63
N ILE A 334 9.31 11.25 17.38
CA ILE A 334 10.37 11.08 18.38
C ILE A 334 9.79 10.92 19.79
N LYS A 335 8.54 11.35 19.99
CA LYS A 335 7.81 11.22 21.26
C LYS A 335 6.94 9.98 21.24
N ASN A 336 7.56 8.80 21.43
CA ASN A 336 6.90 7.59 21.91
C ASN A 336 7.91 6.68 22.62
#